data_AF-A0AB37QCD3-F1
#
_entry.id   AF-A0AB37QCD3-F1
#
_cell.length_a   1.000
_cell.length_b   1.000
_cell.length_c   1.000
_cell.angle_alpha   90.00
_cell.angle_beta   90.00
_cell.angle_gamma   90.00
#
_symmetry.space_group_name_H-M   'P 1'
#
loop_
_entity.id
_entity.type
_entity.pdbx_description
1 polymer ?
#
loop_
_entity_poly.entity_id
_entity_poly.type
_entity_poly.pdbx_seq_one_letter_code
_entity_poly.pdbx_strand_id
1 'polypeptide(L)'
;MCGSEGSLGFIVEAKLNVLPIPKYSVLVNVRYAGFMDALRDAKALMELKPLSIETVHSKVLMLAIKHIVWHGVADTSPKIQANLL
;
A
#
# COMPACT_ATOMS: atom_id res chain seq x y z
N MET A 1 13.35 14.86 -18.37
CA MET A 1 11.95 14.48 -18.67
C MET A 1 11.24 13.89 -17.46
N CYS A 2 11.82 12.95 -16.71
CA CYS A 2 11.17 12.44 -15.48
C CYS A 2 10.84 13.59 -14.52
N GLY A 3 9.60 13.63 -14.02
CA GLY A 3 9.11 14.70 -13.15
C GLY A 3 8.74 16.02 -13.85
N SER A 4 8.72 16.08 -15.19
CA SER A 4 8.32 17.30 -15.91
C SER A 4 6.83 17.57 -15.91
N GLU A 5 6.01 16.56 -15.57
CA GLU A 5 4.55 16.63 -15.55
C GLU A 5 3.94 17.17 -16.87
N GLY A 6 4.64 16.93 -17.99
CA GLY A 6 4.21 17.36 -19.33
C GLY A 6 4.58 18.79 -19.73
N SER A 7 5.25 19.56 -18.86
CA SER A 7 5.62 20.95 -19.15
C SER A 7 6.85 21.11 -20.07
N LEU A 8 7.70 20.08 -20.15
CA LEU A 8 8.99 20.14 -20.85
C LEU A 8 8.99 19.42 -22.21
N GLY A 9 7.86 18.86 -22.65
CA GLY A 9 7.71 18.17 -23.93
C GLY A 9 7.01 16.82 -23.82
N PHE A 10 6.89 16.13 -24.95
CA PHE A 10 6.19 14.85 -25.08
C PHE A 10 7.16 13.66 -25.06
N ILE A 11 6.86 12.65 -24.25
CA ILE A 11 7.54 11.34 -24.30
C ILE A 11 6.76 10.46 -25.28
N VAL A 12 7.38 10.10 -26.41
CA VAL A 12 6.74 9.29 -27.46
C VAL A 12 7.11 7.81 -27.39
N GLU A 13 8.20 7.47 -26.69
CA GLU A 13 8.67 6.09 -26.49
C GLU A 13 9.38 5.98 -25.14
N ALA A 14 9.28 4.82 -24.49
CA ALA A 14 10.05 4.47 -23.31
C ALA A 14 10.42 2.97 -23.33
N LYS A 15 11.70 2.67 -23.10
CA LYS A 15 12.16 1.30 -22.85
C LYS A 15 12.19 1.05 -21.34
N LEU A 16 11.44 0.04 -20.88
CA LEU A 16 11.35 -0.32 -19.46
C LEU A 16 12.02 -1.66 -19.18
N ASN A 17 12.69 -1.74 -18.04
CA ASN A 17 13.12 -3.02 -17.48
C ASN A 17 11.94 -3.64 -16.74
N VAL A 18 11.61 -4.89 -17.07
CA VAL A 18 10.51 -5.63 -16.44
C VAL A 18 11.05 -6.71 -15.51
N LEU A 19 10.27 -7.03 -14.47
CA LEU A 19 10.54 -8.17 -13.59
C LEU A 19 9.83 -9.43 -14.11
N PRO A 20 10.37 -10.64 -13.87
CA PRO A 20 9.65 -11.88 -14.12
C PRO A 20 8.32 -11.94 -13.34
N ILE A 21 7.32 -12.59 -13.91
CA ILE A 21 6.02 -12.79 -13.25
C ILE A 21 6.21 -13.73 -12.05
N PRO A 22 5.86 -13.32 -10.81
CA PRO A 22 5.97 -14.19 -9.66
C PRO A 22 4.97 -15.34 -9.75
N LYS A 23 5.40 -16.57 -9.40
CA LYS A 23 4.50 -17.74 -9.33
C LYS A 23 3.47 -17.63 -8.20
N TYR A 24 3.85 -16.94 -7.13
CA TYR A 24 3.03 -16.71 -5.94
C TYR A 24 3.28 -15.31 -5.42
N SER A 25 2.21 -14.66 -4.97
CA SER A 25 2.24 -13.36 -4.29
C SER A 25 1.40 -13.47 -3.02
N VAL A 26 1.86 -12.84 -1.94
CA VAL A 26 1.17 -12.85 -0.64
C VAL A 26 0.99 -11.41 -0.18
N LEU A 27 -0.20 -11.10 0.34
CA LEU A 27 -0.48 -9.85 1.04
C LEU A 27 -0.51 -10.12 2.54
N VAL A 28 0.22 -9.32 3.32
CA VAL A 28 0.27 -9.42 4.77
C VAL A 28 -0.20 -8.10 5.38
N ASN A 29 -1.26 -8.16 6.18
CA ASN A 29 -1.78 -7.01 6.92
C ASN A 29 -1.24 -7.02 8.35
N VAL A 30 -0.50 -5.99 8.74
CA VAL A 30 0.01 -5.81 10.10
C VAL A 30 -0.69 -4.62 10.75
N ARG A 31 -1.16 -4.78 11.98
CA ARG A 31 -1.83 -3.72 12.75
C ARG A 31 -0.92 -3.18 13.83
N TYR A 32 -0.94 -1.86 13.96
CA TYR A 32 -0.21 -1.13 14.98
C TYR A 32 -1.17 -0.28 15.80
N ALA A 33 -0.81 -0.02 17.07
CA ALA A 33 -1.55 0.88 17.94
C ALA A 33 -1.49 2.33 17.43
N GLY A 34 -0.35 2.75 16.87
CA GLY A 34 -0.16 4.08 16.30
C GLY A 34 0.52 4.07 14.94
N PHE A 35 0.30 5.15 14.18
CA PHE A 35 0.96 5.36 12.87
C PHE A 35 2.48 5.42 13.00
N MET A 36 3.00 6.03 14.06
CA MET A 36 4.44 6.10 14.30
C MET A 36 5.07 4.74 14.61
N ASP A 37 4.33 3.82 15.24
CA ASP A 37 4.83 2.47 15.50
C ASP A 37 4.97 1.70 14.19
N ALA A 38 4.01 1.85 13.27
CA ALA A 38 4.08 1.29 11.92
C ALA A 38 5.31 1.81 11.15
N LEU A 39 5.57 3.13 11.20
CA LEU A 39 6.72 3.72 10.52
C LEU A 39 8.07 3.27 11.09
N ARG A 40 8.16 3.05 12.41
CA ARG A 40 9.38 2.54 13.03
C ARG A 40 9.66 1.09 12.62
N ASP A 41 8.61 0.26 12.60
CA ASP A 41 8.74 -1.15 12.25
C ASP A 41 8.97 -1.38 10.74
N ALA A 42 8.53 -0.45 9.89
CA ALA A 42 8.74 -0.51 8.44
C ALA A 42 10.21 -0.74 8.05
N LYS A 43 11.16 -0.18 8.81
CA LYS A 43 12.60 -0.40 8.57
C LYS A 43 12.99 -1.86 8.76
N ALA A 44 12.48 -2.53 9.81
CA ALA A 44 12.75 -3.94 10.04
C ALA A 44 12.08 -4.82 8.97
N LEU A 45 10.85 -4.48 8.57
CA LEU A 45 10.13 -5.19 7.51
C LEU A 45 10.82 -5.08 6.14
N MET A 46 11.49 -3.96 5.84
CA MET A 46 12.26 -3.79 4.60
C MET A 46 13.40 -4.80 4.46
N GLU A 47 13.98 -5.29 5.56
CA GLU A 47 15.05 -6.30 5.52
C GLU A 47 14.58 -7.64 4.96
N LEU A 48 13.26 -7.91 4.99
CA LEU A 48 12.64 -9.07 4.34
C LEU A 48 12.54 -8.93 2.82
N LYS A 49 12.95 -7.78 2.26
CA LYS A 49 12.90 -7.42 0.84
C LYS A 49 11.52 -7.67 0.21
N PRO A 50 10.43 -7.14 0.80
CA PRO A 50 9.12 -7.22 0.19
C PRO A 50 9.08 -6.45 -1.13
N LEU A 51 8.14 -6.81 -2.01
CA LEU A 51 7.92 -6.08 -3.26
C LEU A 51 7.43 -4.64 -3.00
N SER A 52 6.59 -4.46 -1.98
CA SER A 52 6.08 -3.16 -1.53
C SER A 52 5.72 -3.23 -0.04
N ILE A 53 5.86 -2.11 0.67
CA ILE A 53 5.28 -1.86 1.99
C ILE A 53 4.52 -0.55 1.90
N GLU A 54 3.26 -0.57 2.33
CA GLU A 54 2.42 0.63 2.40
C GLU A 54 1.90 0.80 3.84
N THR A 55 1.97 2.02 4.35
CA THR A 55 1.42 2.36 5.67
C THR A 55 0.14 3.16 5.47
N VAL A 56 -0.98 2.66 5.99
CA VAL A 56 -2.29 3.31 5.89
C VAL A 56 -2.70 3.84 7.25
N HIS A 57 -3.03 5.12 7.33
CA HIS A 57 -3.56 5.71 8.56
C HIS A 57 -5.06 5.43 8.73
N SER A 58 -5.54 5.44 9.98
CA SER A 58 -6.93 5.10 10.33
C SER A 58 -7.97 5.92 9.55
N LYS A 59 -7.78 7.23 9.41
CA LYS A 59 -8.70 8.08 8.62
C LYS A 59 -8.80 7.66 7.14
N VAL A 60 -7.73 7.23 6.45
CA VAL A 60 -7.84 6.73 5.06
C VAL A 60 -8.54 5.39 5.04
N LEU A 61 -8.24 4.50 5.98
CA LEU A 61 -8.95 3.22 6.10
C LEU A 61 -10.45 3.43 6.32
N MET A 62 -10.84 4.38 7.17
CA MET A 62 -12.25 4.72 7.43
C MET A 62 -12.96 5.30 6.21
N LEU A 63 -12.24 5.98 5.31
CA LEU A 63 -12.79 6.42 4.04
C LEU A 63 -12.94 5.23 3.08
N ALA A 64 -11.96 4.32 3.05
CA ALA A 64 -11.98 3.13 2.20
C ALA A 64 -13.14 2.17 2.54
N ILE A 65 -13.49 2.02 3.82
CA ILE A 65 -14.62 1.17 4.27
C ILE A 65 -15.96 1.62 3.68
N LYS A 66 -16.12 2.93 3.43
CA LYS A 66 -17.35 3.48 2.86
C LYS A 66 -17.46 3.25 1.35
N HIS A 67 -16.39 2.78 0.71
CA HIS A 67 -16.36 2.57 -0.73
C HIS A 67 -17.04 1.24 -1.10
N ILE A 68 -17.73 1.20 -2.25
CA ILE A 68 -18.50 0.03 -2.70
C ILE A 68 -17.66 -1.26 -2.76
N VAL A 69 -16.37 -1.12 -3.09
CA VAL A 69 -15.40 -2.22 -3.21
C VAL A 69 -15.11 -2.90 -1.86
N TRP A 70 -15.36 -2.24 -0.72
CA TRP A 70 -15.09 -2.79 0.61
C TRP A 70 -15.77 -4.14 0.84
N HIS A 71 -16.99 -4.32 0.34
CA HIS A 71 -17.75 -5.57 0.50
C HIS A 71 -17.01 -6.80 -0.06
N GLY A 72 -16.21 -6.63 -1.11
CA GLY A 72 -15.45 -7.72 -1.72
C GLY A 72 -14.19 -8.13 -0.95
N VAL A 73 -13.73 -7.30 0.00
CA VAL A 73 -12.47 -7.52 0.73
C VAL A 73 -12.65 -7.57 2.25
N ALA A 74 -13.84 -7.26 2.75
CA ALA A 74 -14.15 -7.14 4.17
C ALA A 74 -13.78 -8.40 4.98
N ASP A 75 -14.04 -9.60 4.45
CA ASP A 75 -13.77 -10.86 5.14
C ASP A 75 -12.26 -11.14 5.32
N THR A 76 -11.45 -10.64 4.40
CA THR A 76 -9.98 -10.75 4.45
C THR A 76 -9.31 -9.56 5.15
N SER A 77 -10.09 -8.53 5.46
CA SER A 77 -9.59 -7.32 6.11
C SER A 77 -9.47 -7.53 7.62
N PRO A 78 -8.50 -6.89 8.28
CA PRO A 78 -8.41 -6.97 9.73
C PRO A 78 -9.70 -6.48 10.39
N LYS A 79 -10.24 -7.23 11.36
CA LYS A 79 -11.48 -6.84 12.08
C LYS A 79 -11.28 -5.51 12.80
N ILE A 80 -11.90 -4.45 12.29
CA ILE A 80 -11.88 -3.11 12.89
C ILE A 80 -12.93 -3.11 14.00
N GLN A 81 -12.50 -3.07 15.26
CA GLN A 81 -13.41 -2.89 16.38
C GLN A 81 -13.81 -1.42 16.45
N ALA A 82 -15.12 -1.16 16.51
CA ALA A 82 -15.69 0.19 16.58
C ALA A 82 -15.32 0.97 17.86
N ASN A 83 -14.73 0.31 18.86
CA ASN A 83 -14.52 0.86 20.21
C ASN A 83 -13.07 1.27 20.51
N LEU A 84 -12.21 1.40 19.50
CA LEU A 84 -10.90 2.04 19.62
C LEU A 84 -10.88 3.38 18.88
N LEU A 85 -11.80 4.24 19.28
CA LEU A 85 -11.77 5.69 19.04
C LEU A 85 -11.15 6.36 20.25
#